data_AF-A0A935JNJ0-F1
#
_entry.id   AF-A0A935JNJ0-F1
#
_cell.length_a   1.000
_cell.length_b   1.000
_cell.length_c   1.000
_cell.angle_alpha   90.00
_cell.angle_beta   90.00
_cell.angle_gamma   90.00
#
_symmetry.space_group_name_H-M   'P 1'
#
loop_
_entity.id
_entity.type
_entity.pdbx_description
1 polymer ?
#
loop_
_entity_poly.entity_id
_entity_poly.type
_entity_poly.pdbx_seq_one_letter_code
_entity_poly.pdbx_strand_id
1 'polypeptide(L)'
;MNYKIWNYKAFTAILFIFLICACSSPKKAIYETTANDVAQIELVLRKNQKFELYFKDLSERPEKRYKFKGSWSERKDRIQLNFHLDKNGLPDIKALFDPSLTEVKSVRIIDAKTVEFKKTDKMIYIWGLSCPKSDLDKK
;
A
#
# COMPACT_ATOMS: atom_id res chain seq x y z
N MET A 1 14.96 27.48 -57.88
CA MET A 1 15.52 26.65 -56.80
C MET A 1 15.58 27.49 -55.54
N ASN A 2 14.72 27.22 -54.56
CA ASN A 2 14.75 27.88 -53.25
C ASN A 2 14.37 26.84 -52.21
N TYR A 3 15.36 26.36 -51.46
CA TYR A 3 15.21 25.36 -50.41
C TYR A 3 14.73 26.08 -49.15
N LYS A 4 13.47 25.84 -48.78
CA LYS A 4 12.85 26.33 -47.54
C LYS A 4 13.38 25.46 -46.39
N ILE A 5 14.31 26.00 -45.62
CA ILE A 5 14.81 25.37 -44.38
C ILE A 5 13.64 25.29 -43.40
N TRP A 6 13.15 24.08 -43.15
CA TRP A 6 12.05 23.81 -42.23
C TRP A 6 12.62 23.77 -40.81
N ASN A 7 12.09 24.59 -39.91
CA ASN A 7 12.59 24.74 -38.54
C ASN A 7 12.36 23.46 -37.72
N TYR A 8 13.38 22.61 -37.64
CA TYR A 8 13.41 21.38 -36.81
C TYR A 8 13.43 21.67 -35.29
N LYS A 9 13.48 22.95 -34.89
CA LYS A 9 13.66 23.37 -33.48
C LYS A 9 12.38 23.45 -32.65
N ALA A 10 11.21 23.25 -33.24
CA ALA A 10 9.94 23.36 -32.53
C ALA A 10 9.40 22.02 -31.97
N PHE A 11 9.93 20.87 -32.41
CA PHE A 11 9.37 19.56 -32.06
C PHE A 11 10.06 18.85 -30.89
N THR A 12 11.20 19.35 -30.41
CA THR A 12 12.00 18.74 -29.34
C THR A 12 11.90 19.49 -28.00
N ALA A 13 10.77 20.15 -27.74
CA ALA A 13 10.56 20.92 -26.49
C ALA A 13 9.34 20.46 -25.67
N ILE A 14 8.53 19.51 -26.16
CA ILE A 14 7.31 19.05 -25.46
C ILE A 14 7.55 17.73 -24.70
N LEU A 15 8.69 17.07 -24.91
CA LEU A 15 9.00 15.77 -24.32
C LEU A 15 9.85 15.87 -23.03
N PHE A 16 9.66 16.88 -22.18
CA PHE A 16 10.44 17.00 -20.93
C PHE A 16 9.73 17.75 -19.79
N ILE A 17 8.42 17.54 -19.61
CA ILE A 17 7.75 17.93 -18.35
C ILE A 17 6.80 16.81 -17.88
N PHE A 18 7.33 15.59 -17.80
CA PHE A 18 6.90 14.66 -16.75
C PHE A 18 8.03 14.59 -15.73
N LEU A 19 8.35 15.75 -15.15
CA LEU A 19 8.99 15.79 -13.85
C LEU A 19 7.98 15.18 -12.89
N ILE A 20 8.05 13.85 -12.72
CA ILE A 20 7.34 13.15 -11.67
C ILE A 20 7.93 13.69 -10.38
N CYS A 21 7.32 14.77 -9.90
CA CYS A 21 7.59 15.33 -8.60
C CYS A 21 7.45 14.16 -7.64
N ALA A 22 8.56 13.70 -7.06
CA ALA A 22 8.61 12.65 -6.06
C ALA A 22 8.00 13.15 -4.73
N CYS A 23 6.95 13.97 -4.82
CA CYS A 23 6.09 14.32 -3.71
C CYS A 23 5.41 13.04 -3.25
N SER A 24 5.77 12.62 -2.03
CA SER A 24 5.05 11.63 -1.24
C SER A 24 3.55 11.89 -1.36
N SER A 25 2.86 11.08 -2.18
CA SER A 25 1.44 11.28 -2.46
C SER A 25 0.66 11.31 -1.13
N PRO A 26 -0.32 12.21 -0.99
CA PRO A 26 -1.11 12.33 0.22
C PRO A 26 -1.69 10.97 0.62
N LYS A 27 -1.67 10.70 1.92
CA LYS A 27 -2.28 9.51 2.51
C LYS A 27 -3.81 9.61 2.33
N LYS A 28 -4.45 8.48 2.02
CA LYS A 28 -5.90 8.31 1.85
C LYS A 28 -6.52 7.65 3.07
N ALA A 29 -5.90 6.60 3.58
CA ALA A 29 -6.33 5.88 4.77
C ALA A 29 -5.10 5.27 5.46
N ILE A 30 -5.15 5.18 6.78
CA ILE A 30 -4.18 4.45 7.59
C ILE A 30 -4.94 3.37 8.36
N TYR A 31 -4.42 2.15 8.41
CA TYR A 31 -4.84 1.12 9.36
C TYR A 31 -3.65 0.82 10.24
N GLU A 32 -3.78 1.09 11.54
CA GLU A 32 -2.66 0.98 12.47
C GLU A 32 -3.08 0.19 13.70
N THR A 33 -2.21 -0.70 14.19
CA THR A 33 -2.43 -1.42 15.44
C THR A 33 -2.57 -0.48 16.62
N THR A 34 -3.48 -0.79 17.53
CA THR A 34 -3.45 -0.20 18.87
C THR A 34 -2.17 -0.60 19.60
N ALA A 35 -1.69 0.25 20.52
CA ALA A 35 -0.50 -0.03 21.33
C ALA A 35 -0.60 -1.42 22.00
N ASN A 36 0.43 -2.23 21.82
CA ASN A 36 0.53 -3.59 22.35
C ASN A 36 2.02 -4.00 22.43
N ASP A 37 2.30 -5.11 23.11
CA ASP A 37 3.67 -5.61 23.33
C ASP A 37 4.14 -6.65 22.29
N VAL A 38 3.34 -6.91 21.26
CA VAL A 38 3.56 -8.01 20.30
C VAL A 38 4.11 -7.47 18.98
N ALA A 39 3.42 -6.51 18.35
CA ALA A 39 3.87 -5.89 17.12
C ALA A 39 3.27 -4.50 16.88
N GLN A 40 3.97 -3.70 16.09
CA GLN A 40 3.47 -2.46 15.52
C GLN A 40 3.25 -2.65 14.01
N ILE A 41 2.02 -2.47 13.54
CA ILE A 41 1.66 -2.63 12.12
C ILE A 41 1.00 -1.34 11.63
N GLU A 42 1.46 -0.79 10.51
CA GLU A 42 0.88 0.39 9.85
C GLU A 42 0.70 0.09 8.35
N LEU A 43 -0.54 0.00 7.88
CA LEU A 43 -0.89 -0.02 6.47
C LEU A 43 -1.34 1.37 6.02
N VAL A 44 -0.59 1.96 5.09
CA VAL A 44 -0.87 3.29 4.53
C VAL A 44 -1.31 3.16 3.08
N LEU A 45 -2.56 3.54 2.79
CA LEU A 45 -3.05 3.70 1.42
C LEU A 45 -2.86 5.15 0.98
N ARG A 46 -2.24 5.40 -0.18
CA ARG A 46 -2.01 6.75 -0.72
C ARG A 46 -2.93 7.06 -1.89
N LYS A 47 -3.25 8.34 -2.11
CA LYS A 47 -4.18 8.78 -3.18
C LYS A 47 -3.69 8.41 -4.60
N ASN A 48 -2.38 8.20 -4.79
CA ASN A 48 -1.80 7.70 -6.05
C ASN A 48 -1.88 6.17 -6.24
N GLN A 49 -2.78 5.47 -5.55
CA GLN A 49 -2.99 4.01 -5.68
C GLN A 49 -1.78 3.16 -5.30
N LYS A 50 -0.86 3.69 -4.49
CA LYS A 50 0.23 2.94 -3.86
C LYS A 50 -0.06 2.71 -2.38
N PHE A 51 0.43 1.60 -1.84
CA PHE A 51 0.42 1.36 -0.40
C PHE A 51 1.79 0.99 0.13
N GLU A 52 1.96 1.21 1.43
CA GLU A 52 3.09 0.73 2.23
C GLU A 52 2.54 0.02 3.46
N LEU A 53 3.05 -1.16 3.77
CA LEU A 53 2.78 -1.91 5.00
C LEU A 53 4.07 -1.98 5.79
N TYR A 54 4.11 -1.28 6.92
CA TYR A 54 5.17 -1.39 7.91
C TYR A 54 4.75 -2.42 8.95
N PHE A 55 5.69 -3.29 9.31
CA PHE A 55 5.53 -4.29 10.36
C PHE A 55 6.79 -4.29 11.21
N LYS A 56 6.62 -4.21 12.53
CA LYS A 56 7.70 -4.32 13.50
C LYS A 56 7.31 -5.35 14.55
N ASP A 57 8.10 -6.40 14.65
CA ASP A 57 7.98 -7.41 15.71
C ASP A 57 8.61 -6.87 17.00
N LEU A 58 7.82 -6.81 18.07
CA LEU A 58 8.25 -6.37 19.39
C LEU A 58 8.57 -7.55 20.31
N SER A 59 8.20 -8.77 19.92
CA SER A 59 8.36 -9.98 20.73
C SER A 59 9.79 -10.53 20.72
N GLU A 60 10.55 -10.25 19.65
CA GLU A 60 11.92 -10.71 19.48
C GLU A 60 12.97 -9.62 19.81
N ARG A 61 14.14 -10.04 20.28
CA ARG A 61 15.33 -9.18 20.42
C ARG A 61 16.49 -9.74 19.59
N PRO A 62 17.07 -8.97 18.64
CA PRO A 62 16.70 -7.60 18.26
C PRO A 62 15.34 -7.55 17.53
N GLU A 63 14.64 -6.41 17.66
CA GLU A 63 13.36 -6.16 16.98
C GLU A 63 13.51 -6.32 15.47
N LYS A 64 12.66 -7.14 14.84
CA LYS A 64 12.66 -7.30 13.38
C LYS A 64 11.69 -6.30 12.73
N ARG A 65 12.15 -5.64 11.67
CA ARG A 65 11.38 -4.62 10.93
C ARG A 65 11.25 -5.00 9.48
N TYR A 66 10.03 -4.96 8.97
CA TYR A 66 9.68 -5.27 7.60
C TYR A 66 8.89 -4.11 7.00
N LYS A 67 9.11 -3.88 5.70
CA LYS A 67 8.36 -2.90 4.94
C LYS A 67 7.98 -3.50 3.60
N PHE A 68 6.70 -3.74 3.42
CA PHE A 68 6.15 -4.22 2.15
C PHE A 68 5.50 -3.06 1.40
N LYS A 69 5.47 -3.18 0.07
CA LYS A 69 4.91 -2.15 -0.80
C LYS A 69 4.05 -2.79 -1.88
N GLY A 70 3.14 -2.01 -2.43
CA GLY A 70 2.35 -2.48 -3.55
C GLY A 70 1.45 -1.41 -4.14
N SER A 71 0.48 -1.88 -4.91
CA SER A 71 -0.60 -1.06 -5.45
C SER A 71 -1.92 -1.44 -4.79
N TRP A 72 -2.82 -0.47 -4.66
CA TRP A 72 -4.19 -0.74 -4.24
C TRP A 72 -5.17 -0.24 -5.28
N SER A 73 -6.30 -0.91 -5.40
CA SER A 73 -7.39 -0.50 -6.26
C SER A 73 -8.72 -0.63 -5.53
N GLU A 74 -9.71 0.12 -6.00
CA GLU A 74 -11.07 0.00 -5.52
C GLU A 74 -11.91 -0.76 -6.54
N ARG A 75 -12.59 -1.81 -6.10
CA ARG A 75 -13.52 -2.60 -6.91
C ARG A 75 -14.86 -2.67 -6.20
N LYS A 76 -15.90 -2.01 -6.75
CA LYS A 76 -17.25 -1.96 -6.15
C LYS A 76 -17.21 -1.55 -4.67
N ASP A 77 -17.45 -2.48 -3.75
CA ASP A 77 -17.48 -2.33 -2.30
C ASP A 77 -16.17 -2.75 -1.60
N ARG A 78 -15.13 -3.13 -2.37
CA ARG A 78 -13.87 -3.68 -1.85
C ARG A 78 -12.65 -2.84 -2.19
N ILE A 79 -11.67 -2.88 -1.30
CA ILE A 79 -10.29 -2.44 -1.52
C ILE A 79 -9.47 -3.70 -1.77
N GLN A 80 -8.72 -3.70 -2.87
CA GLN A 80 -7.82 -4.79 -3.23
C GLN A 80 -6.37 -4.29 -3.10
N LEU A 81 -5.55 -5.00 -2.34
CA LEU A 81 -4.10 -4.77 -2.24
C LEU A 81 -3.39 -5.80 -3.11
N ASN A 82 -2.43 -5.35 -3.90
CA ASN A 82 -1.55 -6.17 -4.71
C ASN A 82 -0.09 -5.87 -4.32
N PHE A 83 0.51 -6.81 -3.60
CA PHE A 83 1.87 -6.73 -3.11
C PHE A 83 2.87 -6.88 -4.27
N HIS A 84 3.87 -6.01 -4.27
CA HIS A 84 4.95 -6.08 -5.25
C HIS A 84 6.08 -6.93 -4.69
N LEU A 85 6.66 -7.75 -5.57
CA LEU A 85 7.90 -8.46 -5.27
C LEU A 85 9.00 -7.41 -5.02
N ASP A 86 9.71 -7.55 -3.90
CA ASP A 86 10.92 -6.77 -3.62
C ASP A 86 12.15 -7.67 -3.48
N LYS A 87 13.29 -7.07 -3.11
CA LYS A 87 14.57 -7.78 -2.94
C LYS A 87 14.56 -8.88 -1.86
N ASN A 88 13.62 -8.80 -0.92
CA ASN A 88 13.41 -9.76 0.16
C ASN A 88 12.27 -10.75 -0.17
N GLY A 89 11.68 -10.66 -1.36
CA GLY A 89 10.59 -11.52 -1.82
C GLY A 89 9.21 -10.88 -1.66
N LEU A 90 8.19 -11.73 -1.70
CA LEU A 90 6.82 -11.36 -1.32
C LEU A 90 6.63 -11.69 0.17
N PRO A 91 5.83 -10.90 0.91
CA PRO A 91 5.40 -11.34 2.23
C PRO A 91 4.63 -12.65 2.14
N ASP A 92 4.69 -13.44 3.21
CA ASP A 92 3.76 -14.56 3.37
C ASP A 92 2.36 -14.01 3.68
N ILE A 93 1.56 -13.86 2.62
CA ILE A 93 0.18 -13.35 2.69
C ILE A 93 -0.70 -14.24 3.57
N LYS A 94 -0.45 -15.55 3.60
CA LYS A 94 -1.25 -16.46 4.41
C LYS A 94 -0.96 -16.25 5.89
N ALA A 95 0.30 -16.06 6.26
CA ALA A 95 0.68 -15.75 7.64
C ALA A 95 0.21 -14.34 8.06
N LEU A 96 0.34 -13.34 7.19
CA LEU A 96 -0.07 -11.97 7.49
C LEU A 96 -1.58 -11.78 7.64
N PHE A 97 -2.38 -12.57 6.92
CA PHE A 97 -3.84 -12.44 6.92
C PHE A 97 -4.53 -13.77 7.28
N ASP A 98 -3.90 -14.52 8.19
CA ASP A 98 -4.39 -15.82 8.61
C ASP A 98 -5.75 -15.68 9.31
N PRO A 99 -6.83 -16.24 8.73
CA PRO A 99 -8.16 -16.16 9.33
C PRO A 99 -8.32 -17.00 10.60
N SER A 100 -7.34 -17.84 10.97
CA SER A 100 -7.35 -18.60 12.23
C SER A 100 -6.89 -17.77 13.44
N LEU A 101 -6.21 -16.65 13.20
CA LEU A 101 -5.72 -15.75 14.26
C LEU A 101 -6.80 -14.80 14.80
N THR A 102 -8.00 -14.79 14.20
CA THR A 102 -9.11 -13.92 14.60
C THR A 102 -10.45 -14.56 14.22
N GLU A 103 -11.46 -14.39 15.07
CA GLU A 103 -12.83 -14.81 14.75
C GLU A 103 -13.44 -13.96 13.62
N VAL A 104 -12.93 -12.75 13.42
CA VAL A 104 -13.44 -11.77 12.46
C VAL A 104 -12.66 -11.84 11.14
N LYS A 105 -13.30 -12.39 10.11
CA LYS A 105 -12.73 -12.46 8.75
C LYS A 105 -12.86 -11.14 8.01
N SER A 106 -12.00 -10.16 8.33
CA SER A 106 -12.00 -8.84 7.69
C SER A 106 -11.31 -8.83 6.32
N VAL A 107 -10.33 -9.72 6.11
CA VAL A 107 -9.54 -9.78 4.87
C VAL A 107 -9.74 -11.13 4.19
N ARG A 108 -9.94 -11.11 2.87
CA ARG A 108 -9.99 -12.29 2.02
C ARG A 108 -8.71 -12.35 1.18
N ILE A 109 -8.04 -13.49 1.22
CA ILE A 109 -6.90 -13.79 0.35
C ILE A 109 -7.44 -14.22 -1.03
N ILE A 110 -6.96 -13.56 -2.09
CA ILE A 110 -7.32 -13.88 -3.48
C ILE A 110 -6.27 -14.78 -4.11
N ASP A 111 -5.00 -14.44 -3.94
CA ASP A 111 -3.86 -15.21 -4.43
C ASP A 111 -2.61 -14.92 -3.57
N ALA A 112 -1.45 -15.43 -3.98
CA ALA A 112 -0.19 -15.33 -3.24
C ALA A 112 0.34 -13.89 -3.04
N LYS A 113 -0.19 -12.89 -3.76
CA LYS A 113 0.21 -11.47 -3.64
C LYS A 113 -0.98 -10.52 -3.49
N THR A 114 -2.20 -11.04 -3.45
CA THR A 114 -3.41 -10.23 -3.52
C THR A 114 -4.35 -10.55 -2.38
N VAL A 115 -4.79 -9.50 -1.68
CA VAL A 115 -5.86 -9.57 -0.68
C VAL A 115 -6.92 -8.51 -0.92
N GLU A 116 -8.11 -8.72 -0.40
CA GLU A 116 -9.20 -7.74 -0.44
C GLU A 116 -9.96 -7.65 0.88
N PHE A 117 -10.51 -6.48 1.17
CA PHE A 117 -11.37 -6.21 2.33
C PHE A 117 -12.42 -5.17 1.97
N LYS A 118 -13.50 -5.04 2.76
CA LYS A 118 -14.58 -4.11 2.40
C LYS A 118 -14.15 -2.67 2.68
N LYS A 119 -14.53 -1.74 1.81
CA LYS A 119 -14.28 -0.29 1.99
C LYS A 119 -14.92 0.27 3.25
N THR A 120 -16.02 -0.35 3.69
CA THR A 120 -16.79 0.03 4.87
C THR A 120 -16.17 -0.46 6.18
N ASP A 121 -15.20 -1.37 6.11
CA ASP A 121 -14.57 -1.93 7.30
C ASP A 121 -13.76 -0.82 7.99
N LYS A 122 -14.16 -0.50 9.22
CA LYS A 122 -13.44 0.47 10.07
C LYS A 122 -12.21 -0.16 10.74
N MET A 123 -11.98 -1.45 10.52
CA MET A 123 -10.93 -2.23 11.14
C MET A 123 -10.62 -3.41 10.24
N ILE A 124 -9.33 -3.71 10.09
CA ILE A 124 -8.87 -4.95 9.49
C ILE A 124 -7.93 -5.66 10.47
N TYR A 125 -7.80 -6.97 10.35
CA TYR A 125 -6.87 -7.75 11.13
C TYR A 125 -5.64 -8.09 10.27
N ILE A 126 -4.46 -7.78 10.80
CA ILE A 126 -3.18 -8.13 10.19
C ILE A 126 -2.38 -8.85 11.27
N TRP A 127 -1.97 -10.08 10.99
CA TRP A 127 -1.26 -10.96 11.91
C TRP A 127 -2.00 -11.13 13.25
N GLY A 128 -3.32 -11.31 13.18
CA GLY A 128 -4.20 -11.43 14.34
C GLY A 128 -4.49 -10.13 15.09
N LEU A 129 -3.78 -9.03 14.78
CA LEU A 129 -3.93 -7.76 15.50
C LEU A 129 -4.94 -6.83 14.82
N SER A 130 -5.82 -6.24 15.64
CA SER A 130 -6.78 -5.23 15.18
C SER A 130 -6.08 -3.95 14.72
N CYS A 131 -6.29 -3.58 13.46
CA CYS A 131 -5.78 -2.36 12.85
C CYS A 131 -6.98 -1.45 12.50
N PRO A 132 -7.47 -0.63 13.45
CA PRO A 132 -8.50 0.37 13.17
C PRO A 132 -8.08 1.36 12.07
N LYS A 133 -9.07 1.77 11.29
CA LYS A 133 -8.93 2.75 10.22
C LYS A 133 -8.92 4.17 10.81
N SER A 134 -7.88 4.93 10.49
CA SER A 134 -7.82 6.37 10.68
C SER A 134 -8.09 7.06 9.33
N ASP A 135 -9.22 7.76 9.25
CA ASP A 135 -9.57 8.58 8.09
C ASP A 135 -8.83 9.92 8.18
N LEU A 136 -7.99 10.21 7.19
CA LEU A 136 -7.20 11.44 7.17
C LEU A 136 -7.89 12.63 6.50
N ASP A 137 -9.07 12.42 5.91
CA ASP A 137 -9.86 13.48 5.28
C ASP A 137 -10.76 14.24 6.30
N LYS A 138 -10.50 14.13 7.62
CA LYS A 138 -11.22 14.85 8.70
C LYS A 138 -10.34 15.84 9.49
N LYS A 139 -9.44 16.56 8.83
CA LYS A 139 -8.74 17.71 9.42
C LYS A 139 -8.90 18.95 8.55
#